data_AF-A0A0V1A069-F1
#
_entry.id   AF-A0A0V1A069-F1
#
_cell.length_a   1.000
_cell.length_b   1.000
_cell.length_c   1.000
_cell.angle_alpha   90.00
_cell.angle_beta   90.00
_cell.angle_gamma   90.00
#
_symmetry.space_group_name_H-M   'P 1'
#
loop_
_entity.id
_entity.type
_entity.pdbx_description
1 polymer ?
#
loop_
_entity_poly.entity_id
_entity_poly.type
_entity_poly.pdbx_seq_one_letter_code
_entity_poly.pdbx_strand_id
1 'polypeptide(L)'
;LATNADSAAWIVHTVPGFPAAKTGYNWPVAENARGHLLICLTISESQINAIAASLLLVQPVIYYNDIPQTETAGMPYFNKLADGKISTLPPFTSRQTIRTQNANPVTVHIYSKSESSKYEIYKKVIVKVLKKAIKVWSRRDRILKGDCRGSQRHIRLIKSPAVVVDHNTNLEADITNWAVSDPGNIFCHIDKPYIVS
;
A
#
# COMPACT_ATOMS: atom_id res chain seq x y z
N LEU A 1 -14.28 -2.41 24.98
CA LEU A 1 -15.71 -2.12 24.74
C LEU A 1 -15.84 -1.49 23.36
N ALA A 2 -15.98 -2.32 22.32
CA ALA A 2 -16.38 -1.86 21.00
C ALA A 2 -17.88 -2.13 20.89
N THR A 3 -18.68 -1.07 20.85
CA THR A 3 -20.14 -1.13 20.64
C THR A 3 -20.48 -0.81 19.18
N ASN A 4 -19.75 -1.38 18.21
CA ASN A 4 -20.06 -1.25 16.78
C ASN A 4 -20.13 -2.67 16.19
N ALA A 5 -21.33 -3.11 15.81
CA ALA A 5 -21.62 -4.50 15.42
C ALA A 5 -21.13 -4.92 14.00
N ASP A 6 -20.37 -4.07 13.31
CA ASP A 6 -19.74 -4.34 12.00
C ASP A 6 -18.66 -3.28 11.75
N SER A 7 -17.45 -3.49 12.29
CA SER A 7 -16.36 -2.53 12.10
C SER A 7 -14.99 -3.17 12.22
N ALA A 8 -14.12 -2.87 11.25
CA ALA A 8 -12.74 -3.31 11.19
C ALA A 8 -11.80 -2.14 10.88
N ALA A 9 -10.51 -2.32 11.17
CA ALA A 9 -9.44 -1.39 10.81
C ALA A 9 -8.49 -2.03 9.81
N TRP A 10 -8.21 -1.34 8.70
CA TRP A 10 -7.15 -1.71 7.78
C TRP A 10 -5.99 -0.74 7.92
N ILE A 11 -4.85 -1.26 8.37
CA ILE A 11 -3.63 -0.49 8.62
C ILE A 11 -2.56 -0.88 7.60
N VAL A 12 -1.99 0.12 6.93
CA VAL A 12 -0.84 -0.03 6.04
C VAL A 12 0.29 0.82 6.58
N HIS A 13 1.48 0.23 6.75
CA HIS A 13 2.61 0.94 7.31
C HIS A 13 3.96 0.44 6.78
N THR A 14 5.01 1.19 7.12
CA THR A 14 6.42 0.86 6.86
C THR A 14 7.21 0.56 8.14
N VAL A 15 6.58 0.67 9.31
CA VAL A 15 7.20 0.44 10.62
C VAL A 15 7.63 -1.02 10.78
N PRO A 16 8.92 -1.33 11.02
CA PRO A 16 9.39 -2.71 11.12
C PRO A 16 8.92 -3.39 12.42
N GLY A 17 8.55 -4.66 12.29
CA GLY A 17 8.10 -5.50 13.41
C GLY A 17 6.74 -5.12 14.01
N PHE A 18 6.07 -4.09 13.48
CA PHE A 18 4.73 -3.73 13.89
C PHE A 18 3.67 -4.53 13.11
N PRO A 19 2.56 -4.91 13.74
CA PRO A 19 2.37 -5.00 15.18
C PRO A 19 3.07 -6.25 15.75
N ALA A 20 3.47 -6.18 17.02
CA ALA A 20 3.94 -7.35 17.75
C ALA A 20 2.72 -8.13 18.29
N ALA A 21 2.36 -9.21 17.59
CA ALA A 21 1.20 -10.04 17.96
C ALA A 21 1.30 -10.51 19.42
N LYS A 22 0.20 -10.38 20.17
CA LYS A 22 0.00 -10.82 21.57
C LYS A 22 0.93 -10.26 22.64
N THR A 23 1.99 -9.53 22.28
CA THR A 23 3.08 -9.19 23.21
C THR A 23 3.26 -7.69 23.42
N GLY A 24 2.48 -6.86 22.71
CA GLY A 24 2.62 -5.41 22.74
C GLY A 24 3.83 -4.95 21.92
N TYR A 25 3.69 -3.83 21.21
CA TYR A 25 4.75 -3.33 20.35
C TYR A 25 5.51 -2.18 21.02
N ASN A 26 6.84 -2.28 21.02
CA ASN A 26 7.73 -1.20 21.45
C ASN A 26 8.41 -0.59 20.23
N TRP A 27 8.33 0.73 20.10
CA TRP A 27 8.99 1.46 19.01
C TRP A 27 10.51 1.34 19.11
N PRO A 28 11.22 0.84 18.09
CA PRO A 28 12.67 0.76 18.11
C PRO A 28 13.29 2.16 18.01
N VAL A 29 14.17 2.50 18.95
CA VAL A 29 14.83 3.83 18.99
C VAL A 29 15.57 4.17 17.68
N ALA A 30 16.10 3.16 16.97
CA ALA A 30 16.75 3.35 15.68
C ALA A 30 15.81 3.89 14.58
N GLU A 31 14.50 3.64 14.70
CA GLU A 31 13.50 4.13 13.75
C GLU A 31 13.15 5.61 13.96
N ASN A 32 13.58 6.24 15.07
CA ASN A 32 13.40 7.69 15.28
C ASN A 32 14.06 8.54 14.20
N ALA A 33 15.16 8.05 13.62
CA ALA A 33 15.90 8.75 12.58
C ALA A 33 15.36 8.48 11.17
N ARG A 34 14.26 7.72 11.05
CA ARG A 34 13.75 7.23 9.77
C ARG A 34 12.35 7.75 9.46
N GLY A 35 12.12 8.06 8.19
CA GLY A 35 10.80 8.43 7.70
C GLY A 35 9.89 7.21 7.61
N HIS A 36 8.73 7.28 8.27
CA HIS A 36 7.70 6.23 8.25
C HIS A 36 6.35 6.80 7.82
N LEU A 37 5.57 5.95 7.17
CA LEU A 37 4.17 6.20 6.84
C LEU A 37 3.30 5.15 7.53
N LEU A 38 2.18 5.63 8.10
CA LEU A 38 1.10 4.82 8.63
C LEU A 38 -0.22 5.37 8.08
N ILE A 39 -1.07 4.50 7.56
CA ILE A 39 -2.43 4.80 7.12
C ILE A 39 -3.35 3.86 7.87
N CYS A 40 -4.33 4.41 8.57
CA CYS A 40 -5.36 3.65 9.27
C CYS A 40 -6.73 4.00 8.69
N LEU A 41 -7.47 2.99 8.25
CA LEU A 41 -8.79 3.13 7.65
C LEU A 41 -9.80 2.31 8.44
N THR A 42 -10.81 2.97 8.99
CA THR A 42 -12.00 2.29 9.52
C THR A 42 -12.89 1.86 8.36
N ILE A 43 -13.29 0.60 8.33
CA ILE A 43 -14.09 -0.04 7.27
C ILE A 43 -15.13 -0.97 7.90
N SER A 44 -16.17 -1.33 7.14
CA SER A 44 -17.06 -2.46 7.50
C SER A 44 -16.33 -3.78 7.26
N GLU A 45 -16.62 -4.80 8.07
CA GLU A 45 -16.07 -6.16 7.97
C GLU A 45 -16.40 -6.80 6.61
N SER A 46 -17.53 -6.44 6.01
CA SER A 46 -17.91 -6.89 4.65
C SER A 46 -16.87 -6.56 3.58
N GLN A 47 -16.00 -5.57 3.81
CA GLN A 47 -14.96 -5.14 2.88
C GLN A 47 -13.64 -5.91 3.04
N ILE A 48 -13.48 -6.70 4.12
CA ILE A 48 -12.27 -7.50 4.38
C ILE A 48 -12.00 -8.46 3.23
N ASN A 49 -13.03 -9.12 2.69
CA ASN A 49 -12.86 -10.08 1.61
C ASN A 49 -12.36 -9.42 0.30
N ALA A 50 -12.72 -8.16 0.04
CA ALA A 50 -12.19 -7.41 -1.09
C ALA A 50 -10.71 -7.07 -0.90
N ILE A 51 -10.30 -6.68 0.32
CA ILE A 51 -8.89 -6.46 0.65
C ILE A 51 -8.09 -7.77 0.53
N ALA A 52 -8.64 -8.87 1.04
CA ALA A 52 -8.01 -10.19 0.95
C ALA A 52 -7.80 -10.64 -0.50
N ALA A 53 -8.72 -10.33 -1.42
CA ALA A 53 -8.55 -10.61 -2.83
C ALA A 53 -7.33 -9.90 -3.45
N SER A 54 -7.05 -8.66 -3.02
CA SER A 54 -5.84 -7.93 -3.41
C SER A 54 -4.58 -8.54 -2.79
N LEU A 55 -4.64 -8.87 -1.50
CA LEU A 55 -3.50 -9.44 -0.76
C LEU A 55 -3.12 -10.84 -1.27
N LEU A 56 -4.09 -11.69 -1.59
CA LEU A 56 -3.85 -13.02 -2.14
C LEU A 56 -2.94 -13.00 -3.38
N LEU A 57 -3.02 -11.93 -4.16
CA LEU A 57 -2.22 -11.78 -5.38
C LEU A 57 -0.76 -11.40 -5.09
N VAL A 58 -0.50 -10.61 -4.05
CA VAL A 58 0.86 -10.16 -3.68
C VAL A 58 1.59 -11.15 -2.77
N GLN A 59 0.92 -12.25 -2.36
CA GLN A 59 1.49 -13.34 -1.56
C GLN A 59 2.22 -12.87 -0.29
N PRO A 60 1.55 -12.11 0.60
CA PRO A 60 2.17 -11.63 1.82
C PRO A 60 2.41 -12.78 2.80
N VAL A 61 3.36 -12.59 3.70
CA VAL A 61 3.55 -13.46 4.86
C VAL A 61 2.52 -13.09 5.93
N ILE A 62 1.73 -14.07 6.36
CA ILE A 62 0.77 -13.92 7.47
C ILE A 62 1.46 -14.42 8.74
N TYR A 63 1.86 -13.50 9.61
CA TYR A 63 2.55 -13.82 10.86
C TYR A 63 1.57 -14.15 12.00
N TYR A 64 0.32 -13.68 11.92
CA TYR A 64 -0.69 -13.88 12.94
C TYR A 64 -2.10 -13.75 12.35
N ASN A 65 -3.02 -14.62 12.78
CA ASN A 65 -4.44 -14.57 12.47
C ASN A 65 -5.23 -15.21 13.60
N ASP A 66 -6.14 -14.46 14.21
CA ASP A 66 -7.06 -14.90 15.27
C ASP A 66 -8.53 -14.59 14.97
N ILE A 67 -8.86 -14.34 13.70
CA ILE A 67 -10.24 -14.09 13.28
C ILE A 67 -11.02 -15.42 13.31
N PRO A 68 -12.16 -15.51 14.03
CA PRO A 68 -12.96 -16.72 14.11
C PRO A 68 -13.49 -17.16 12.74
N GLN A 69 -13.48 -18.48 12.46
CA GLN A 69 -14.01 -19.04 11.20
C GLN A 69 -15.49 -18.69 10.95
N THR A 70 -16.26 -18.46 12.01
CA THR A 70 -17.67 -18.05 11.91
C THR A 70 -17.82 -16.66 11.29
N GLU A 71 -16.88 -15.76 11.53
CA GLU A 71 -16.87 -14.41 10.93
C GLU A 71 -16.40 -14.46 9.47
N THR A 72 -15.54 -15.42 9.12
CA THR A 72 -14.94 -15.52 7.78
C THR A 72 -15.65 -16.52 6.87
N ALA A 73 -16.76 -17.13 7.32
CA ALA A 73 -17.51 -18.12 6.55
C ALA A 73 -17.93 -17.58 5.17
N GLY A 74 -18.29 -16.30 5.08
CA GLY A 74 -18.64 -15.61 3.84
C GLY A 74 -17.47 -15.00 3.07
N MET A 75 -16.22 -15.23 3.49
CA MET A 75 -15.02 -14.54 2.97
C MET A 75 -14.06 -15.49 2.23
N PRO A 76 -14.39 -15.96 1.01
CA PRO A 76 -13.60 -16.98 0.32
C PRO A 76 -12.17 -16.55 -0.02
N TYR A 77 -11.91 -15.26 -0.30
CA TYR A 77 -10.55 -14.80 -0.56
C TYR A 77 -9.74 -14.69 0.72
N PHE A 78 -10.38 -14.29 1.82
CA PHE A 78 -9.75 -14.31 3.14
C PHE A 78 -9.34 -15.72 3.52
N ASN A 79 -10.25 -16.71 3.41
CA ASN A 79 -9.94 -18.08 3.76
C ASN A 79 -8.80 -18.65 2.91
N LYS A 80 -8.77 -18.35 1.59
CA LYS A 80 -7.63 -18.72 0.73
C LYS A 80 -6.32 -18.07 1.18
N LEU A 81 -6.36 -16.80 1.55
CA LEU A 81 -5.20 -16.06 2.03
C LEU A 81 -4.69 -16.67 3.35
N ALA A 82 -5.57 -16.88 4.32
CA ALA A 82 -5.28 -17.49 5.62
C ALA A 82 -4.71 -18.92 5.50
N ASP A 83 -5.19 -19.70 4.52
CA ASP A 83 -4.67 -21.04 4.17
C ASP A 83 -3.30 -21.01 3.48
N GLY A 84 -2.74 -19.82 3.20
CA GLY A 84 -1.48 -19.66 2.46
C GLY A 84 -1.58 -20.08 0.98
N LYS A 85 -2.79 -20.07 0.40
CA LYS A 85 -2.97 -20.42 -1.02
C LYS A 85 -2.44 -19.30 -1.90
N ILE A 86 -1.95 -19.70 -3.07
CA ILE A 86 -1.38 -18.78 -4.06
C ILE A 86 -2.27 -18.75 -5.29
N SER A 87 -2.53 -17.55 -5.83
CA SER A 87 -3.17 -17.40 -7.14
C SER A 87 -2.14 -17.61 -8.26
N THR A 88 -2.17 -18.78 -8.90
CA THR A 88 -1.30 -19.12 -10.03
C THR A 88 -1.93 -18.84 -11.38
N LEU A 89 -3.24 -18.59 -11.42
CA LEU A 89 -3.98 -18.33 -12.64
C LEU A 89 -4.11 -16.82 -12.92
N PRO A 90 -4.15 -16.41 -14.20
CA PRO A 90 -4.43 -15.03 -14.56
C PRO A 90 -5.86 -14.62 -14.16
N PRO A 91 -6.12 -13.31 -13.94
CA PRO A 91 -5.22 -12.18 -14.18
C PRO A 91 -4.17 -11.97 -13.07
N PHE A 92 -2.94 -11.62 -13.47
CA PHE A 92 -1.81 -11.33 -12.56
C PHE A 92 -1.80 -9.88 -12.01
N THR A 93 -2.91 -9.17 -12.18
CA THR A 93 -3.14 -7.84 -11.65
C THR A 93 -4.57 -7.76 -11.16
N SER A 94 -4.81 -7.09 -10.03
CA SER A 94 -6.16 -6.86 -9.51
C SER A 94 -6.38 -5.39 -9.19
N ARG A 95 -7.66 -5.00 -9.21
CA ARG A 95 -8.13 -3.70 -8.76
C ARG A 95 -9.35 -3.90 -7.88
N GLN A 96 -9.23 -3.56 -6.62
CA GLN A 96 -10.34 -3.59 -5.66
C GLN A 96 -10.68 -2.16 -5.24
N THR A 97 -11.92 -1.95 -4.82
CA THR A 97 -12.38 -0.66 -4.31
C THR A 97 -13.09 -0.88 -2.99
N ILE A 98 -12.69 -0.11 -1.99
CA ILE A 98 -13.29 -0.08 -0.66
C ILE A 98 -13.69 1.36 -0.32
N ARG A 99 -14.49 1.54 0.73
CA ARG A 99 -14.90 2.82 1.28
C ARG A 99 -14.72 2.84 2.78
N THR A 100 -14.23 3.94 3.33
CA THR A 100 -14.13 4.11 4.78
C THR A 100 -15.52 4.20 5.41
N GLN A 101 -15.67 3.67 6.62
CA GLN A 101 -16.89 3.75 7.42
C GLN A 101 -16.93 5.10 8.18
N ASN A 102 -17.50 6.13 7.56
CA ASN A 102 -17.68 7.47 8.13
C ASN A 102 -18.88 8.17 7.44
N ALA A 103 -19.43 9.23 8.04
CA ALA A 103 -20.45 10.10 7.45
C ALA A 103 -20.06 10.66 6.07
N ASN A 104 -18.77 10.91 5.84
CA ASN A 104 -18.21 11.28 4.54
C ASN A 104 -17.18 10.22 4.07
N PRO A 105 -17.61 9.13 3.40
CA PRO A 105 -16.73 8.03 3.04
C PRO A 105 -15.67 8.42 2.00
N VAL A 106 -14.41 8.12 2.29
CA VAL A 106 -13.32 8.18 1.32
C VAL A 106 -13.30 6.87 0.50
N THR A 107 -13.24 6.98 -0.82
CA THR A 107 -13.06 5.83 -1.71
C THR A 107 -11.58 5.50 -1.83
N VAL A 108 -11.23 4.24 -1.60
CA VAL A 108 -9.85 3.76 -1.68
C VAL A 108 -9.77 2.68 -2.76
N HIS A 109 -8.84 2.86 -3.69
CA HIS A 109 -8.55 1.89 -4.72
C HIS A 109 -7.27 1.11 -4.36
N ILE A 110 -7.36 -0.21 -4.38
CA ILE A 110 -6.26 -1.11 -4.10
C ILE A 110 -5.84 -1.74 -5.42
N TYR A 111 -4.61 -1.49 -5.83
CA TYR A 111 -4.02 -2.09 -7.02
C TYR A 111 -2.95 -3.09 -6.59
N SER A 112 -3.03 -4.30 -7.13
CA SER A 112 -2.08 -5.36 -6.80
C SER A 112 -1.61 -6.07 -8.07
N LYS A 113 -0.42 -6.65 -7.99
CA LYS A 113 0.17 -7.49 -9.04
C LYS A 113 0.86 -8.68 -8.40
N SER A 114 0.94 -9.81 -9.10
CA SER A 114 1.76 -10.92 -8.65
C SER A 114 3.25 -10.58 -8.73
N GLU A 115 4.07 -11.27 -7.94
CA GLU A 115 5.53 -11.16 -8.03
C GLU A 115 6.04 -11.53 -9.43
N SER A 116 5.44 -12.55 -10.05
CA SER A 116 5.75 -12.98 -11.42
C SER A 116 5.36 -11.98 -12.52
N SER A 117 4.56 -10.96 -12.18
CA SER A 117 4.09 -9.99 -13.17
C SER A 117 5.21 -9.04 -13.57
N LYS A 118 5.42 -8.88 -14.88
CA LYS A 118 6.37 -7.91 -15.46
C LYS A 118 5.84 -6.46 -15.47
N TYR A 119 4.65 -6.22 -14.92
CA TYR A 119 4.08 -4.86 -14.89
C TYR A 119 4.78 -3.99 -13.84
N GLU A 120 5.42 -2.92 -14.30
CA GLU A 120 5.95 -1.87 -13.45
C GLU A 120 4.77 -1.05 -12.87
N ILE A 121 4.62 -1.01 -11.55
CA ILE A 121 3.40 -0.53 -10.87
C ILE A 121 3.14 0.97 -11.12
N TYR A 122 4.18 1.80 -11.18
CA TYR A 122 4.05 3.25 -11.32
C TYR A 122 3.55 3.61 -12.72
N LYS A 123 4.25 3.17 -13.77
CA LYS A 123 3.94 3.53 -15.16
C LYS A 123 2.84 2.69 -15.74
N LYS A 124 2.86 1.36 -15.53
CA LYS A 124 1.94 0.44 -16.23
C LYS A 124 0.61 0.28 -15.50
N VAL A 125 0.52 0.66 -14.23
CA VAL A 125 -0.72 0.60 -13.45
C VAL A 125 -1.16 2.01 -13.04
N ILE A 126 -0.42 2.69 -12.16
CA ILE A 126 -0.87 3.97 -11.56
C ILE A 126 -1.08 5.05 -12.64
N VAL A 127 -0.07 5.37 -13.44
CA VAL A 127 -0.19 6.40 -14.50
C VAL A 127 -1.30 6.06 -15.49
N LYS A 128 -1.43 4.79 -15.90
CA LYS A 128 -2.47 4.36 -16.84
C LYS A 128 -3.88 4.50 -16.26
N VAL A 129 -4.05 4.14 -14.99
CA VAL A 129 -5.36 4.18 -14.34
C VAL A 129 -5.76 5.61 -13.99
N LEU A 130 -4.83 6.40 -13.45
CA LEU A 130 -5.09 7.79 -13.09
C LEU A 130 -5.21 8.69 -14.33
N LYS A 131 -4.64 8.29 -15.47
CA LYS A 131 -4.53 9.10 -16.70
C LYS A 131 -3.96 10.50 -16.44
N LYS A 132 -3.01 10.58 -15.50
CA LYS A 132 -2.40 11.81 -14.99
C LYS A 132 -0.91 11.63 -14.80
N ALA A 133 -0.17 12.74 -14.76
CA ALA A 133 1.18 12.69 -14.26
C ALA A 133 1.18 12.44 -12.74
N ILE A 134 2.27 11.88 -12.23
CA ILE A 134 2.50 11.64 -10.81
C ILE A 134 3.86 12.19 -10.39
N LYS A 135 3.94 12.72 -9.18
CA LYS A 135 5.19 13.01 -8.49
C LYS A 135 5.49 11.86 -7.54
N VAL A 136 6.70 11.31 -7.60
CA VAL A 136 7.09 10.09 -6.88
C VAL A 136 8.18 10.40 -5.87
N TRP A 137 7.93 9.99 -4.62
CA TRP A 137 8.92 9.85 -3.56
C TRP A 137 9.19 8.37 -3.35
N SER A 138 10.44 7.96 -3.55
CA SER A 138 10.84 6.57 -3.41
C SER A 138 12.36 6.48 -3.37
N ARG A 139 12.87 5.61 -2.48
CA ARG A 139 14.29 5.28 -2.44
C ARG A 139 14.67 4.62 -3.75
N ARG A 140 15.70 5.15 -4.40
CA ARG A 140 16.09 4.78 -5.76
C ARG A 140 17.59 4.57 -5.87
N ASP A 141 17.99 3.77 -6.85
CA ASP A 141 19.39 3.66 -7.24
C ASP A 141 19.88 4.96 -7.91
N ARG A 142 21.20 5.08 -8.08
CA ARG A 142 21.83 6.24 -8.74
C ARG A 142 21.56 6.29 -10.25
N ILE A 143 20.92 5.25 -10.81
CA ILE A 143 20.66 5.08 -12.24
C ILE A 143 19.40 5.85 -12.62
N LEU A 144 18.42 5.90 -11.72
CA LEU A 144 17.21 6.71 -11.82
C LEU A 144 17.50 8.22 -11.76
N LYS A 145 17.98 8.76 -12.88
CA LYS A 145 17.92 10.19 -13.17
C LYS A 145 16.47 10.53 -13.53
N GLY A 146 15.98 11.70 -13.11
CA GLY A 146 14.68 12.19 -13.57
C GLY A 146 14.73 12.34 -15.08
N ASP A 147 14.33 11.30 -15.81
CA ASP A 147 14.58 11.23 -17.24
C ASP A 147 13.51 12.04 -17.97
N CYS A 148 13.90 13.24 -18.39
CA CYS A 148 13.07 14.13 -19.20
C CYS A 148 12.93 13.65 -20.66
N ARG A 149 13.49 12.48 -21.03
CA ARG A 149 13.47 11.97 -22.42
C ARG A 149 12.34 10.95 -22.63
N GLY A 150 11.40 11.28 -23.52
CA GLY A 150 10.41 10.32 -24.06
C GLY A 150 9.29 9.87 -23.10
N SER A 151 8.83 8.62 -23.24
CA SER A 151 7.58 8.03 -22.68
C SER A 151 7.43 8.01 -21.14
N GLN A 152 8.33 8.66 -20.39
CA GLN A 152 8.26 8.87 -18.93
C GLN A 152 7.75 10.27 -18.53
N ARG A 153 7.23 11.10 -19.47
CA ARG A 153 6.65 12.44 -19.20
C ARG A 153 5.66 12.52 -18.03
N HIS A 154 5.01 11.41 -17.69
CA HIS A 154 3.98 11.35 -16.65
C HIS A 154 4.53 10.94 -15.27
N ILE A 155 5.82 10.68 -15.11
CA ILE A 155 6.43 10.39 -13.81
C ILE A 155 7.51 11.43 -13.54
N ARG A 156 7.34 12.19 -12.47
CA ARG A 156 8.30 13.20 -12.01
C ARG A 156 8.87 12.74 -10.67
N LEU A 157 10.18 12.66 -10.57
CA LEU A 157 10.82 12.29 -9.30
C LEU A 157 10.91 13.52 -8.40
N ILE A 158 10.48 13.37 -7.15
CA ILE A 158 10.69 14.39 -6.13
C ILE A 158 12.19 14.42 -5.81
N LYS A 159 12.76 15.63 -5.82
CA LYS A 159 14.17 15.86 -5.48
C LYS A 159 14.33 15.78 -3.97
N SER A 160 15.45 15.22 -3.52
CA SER A 160 15.84 15.18 -2.11
C SER A 160 16.94 16.21 -1.87
N PRO A 161 16.93 16.92 -0.71
CA PRO A 161 15.89 16.91 0.32
C PRO A 161 14.55 17.47 -0.18
N ALA A 162 13.45 17.05 0.45
CA ALA A 162 12.12 17.63 0.23
C ALA A 162 11.48 18.04 1.56
N VAL A 163 10.68 19.11 1.53
CA VAL A 163 9.93 19.59 2.68
C VAL A 163 8.56 18.89 2.70
N VAL A 164 8.27 18.20 3.80
CA VAL A 164 6.92 17.71 4.12
C VAL A 164 6.41 18.57 5.27
N VAL A 165 5.42 19.43 4.97
CA VAL A 165 4.92 20.48 5.88
C VAL A 165 6.05 21.45 6.28
N ASP A 166 6.74 21.17 7.38
CA ASP A 166 7.81 21.97 7.99
C ASP A 166 9.09 21.14 8.26
N HIS A 167 9.11 19.87 7.86
CA HIS A 167 10.23 18.96 8.08
C HIS A 167 10.99 18.64 6.78
N ASN A 168 12.33 18.72 6.83
CA ASN A 168 13.20 18.32 5.74
C ASN A 168 13.42 16.81 5.76
N THR A 169 12.94 16.13 4.73
CA THR A 169 13.08 14.68 4.57
C THR A 169 14.15 14.35 3.53
N ASN A 170 14.99 13.37 3.83
CA ASN A 170 16.02 12.82 2.95
C ASN A 170 15.66 11.41 2.48
N LEU A 171 15.92 11.09 1.21
CA LEU A 171 15.62 9.78 0.65
C LEU A 171 16.43 8.64 1.29
N GLU A 172 17.60 8.94 1.84
CA GLU A 172 18.46 7.98 2.53
C GLU A 172 17.91 7.57 3.90
N ALA A 173 17.18 8.48 4.54
CA ALA A 173 16.58 8.29 5.86
C ALA A 173 15.09 7.89 5.78
N ASP A 174 14.43 8.06 4.64
CA ASP A 174 13.02 7.74 4.46
C ASP A 174 12.84 6.40 3.74
N ILE A 175 12.05 5.51 4.33
CA ILE A 175 11.78 4.17 3.76
C ILE A 175 10.41 4.05 3.11
N THR A 176 9.68 5.15 3.05
CA THR A 176 8.37 5.20 2.42
C THR A 176 8.49 5.28 0.91
N ASN A 177 7.50 4.71 0.22
CA ASN A 177 7.33 4.89 -1.20
C ASN A 177 5.91 5.39 -1.44
N TRP A 178 5.79 6.57 -2.04
CA TRP A 178 4.49 7.16 -2.32
C TRP A 178 4.52 8.02 -3.57
N ALA A 179 3.33 8.28 -4.09
CA ALA A 179 3.12 9.14 -5.24
C ALA A 179 1.90 10.03 -5.04
N VAL A 180 1.94 11.21 -5.65
CA VAL A 180 0.79 12.12 -5.73
C VAL A 180 0.46 12.46 -7.18
N SER A 181 -0.83 12.57 -7.51
CA SER A 181 -1.26 13.01 -8.84
C SER A 181 -0.92 14.48 -9.10
N ASP A 182 -0.55 14.81 -10.33
CA ASP A 182 -0.26 16.17 -10.79
C ASP A 182 -0.93 16.40 -12.16
N PRO A 183 -2.03 17.19 -12.25
CA PRO A 183 -2.77 17.85 -11.17
C PRO A 183 -3.73 16.90 -10.42
N GLY A 184 -4.04 17.22 -9.16
CA GLY A 184 -5.07 16.55 -8.37
C GLY A 184 -4.67 16.32 -6.92
N ASN A 185 -5.51 15.59 -6.19
CA ASN A 185 -5.39 15.32 -4.75
C ASN A 185 -5.35 13.81 -4.43
N ILE A 186 -4.94 12.98 -5.39
CA ILE A 186 -4.81 11.54 -5.16
C ILE A 186 -3.43 11.27 -4.55
N PHE A 187 -3.42 10.61 -3.40
CA PHE A 187 -2.24 10.07 -2.75
C PHE A 187 -2.20 8.55 -2.92
N CYS A 188 -1.02 8.01 -3.23
CA CYS A 188 -0.79 6.57 -3.36
C CYS A 188 0.36 6.17 -2.44
N HIS A 189 0.09 5.30 -1.47
CA HIS A 189 1.14 4.49 -0.84
C HIS A 189 1.45 3.29 -1.71
N ILE A 190 2.73 2.94 -1.84
CA ILE A 190 3.21 1.87 -2.70
C ILE A 190 4.16 1.01 -1.88
N ASP A 191 3.99 -0.30 -1.95
CA ASP A 191 4.74 -1.28 -1.15
C ASP A 191 6.19 -1.46 -1.63
N LYS A 192 6.42 -1.34 -2.95
CA LYS A 192 7.74 -1.50 -3.57
C LYS A 192 8.32 -0.16 -4.04
N PRO A 193 9.65 0.01 -3.98
CA PRO A 193 10.30 1.19 -4.50
C PRO A 193 10.17 1.30 -6.03
N TYR A 194 10.26 2.52 -6.54
CA TYR A 194 10.37 2.76 -7.96
C TYR A 194 11.79 2.41 -8.42
N ILE A 195 11.91 1.34 -9.20
CA ILE A 195 13.15 0.85 -9.79
C ILE A 195 12.92 0.76 -11.29
N VAL A 196 13.88 1.22 -12.11
CA VAL A 196 13.89 0.94 -13.55
C VAL A 196 14.66 -0.36 -13.76
N SER A 197 13.93 -1.42 -14.07
CA SER A 197 14.47 -2.68 -14.58
C SER A 197 14.79 -2.58 -16.07
#